data_AF-A0ABD1VPQ2-F1
#
_entry.id   AF-A0ABD1VPQ2-F1
#
_cell.length_a   1.000
_cell.length_b   1.000
_cell.length_c   1.000
_cell.angle_alpha   90.00
_cell.angle_beta   90.00
_cell.angle_gamma   90.00
#
_symmetry.space_group_name_H-M   'P 1'
#
loop_
_entity.id
_entity.type
_entity.pdbx_description
1 polymer ?
#
loop_
_entity_poly.entity_id
_entity_poly.type
_entity_poly.pdbx_seq_one_letter_code
_entity_poly.pdbx_strand_id
1 'polypeptide(L)'
;MLENEPNNPRWYESFHLYCAHMALNVIFIVKDNNPFGATLIGRAYVPVHELLEGEEVDRWVEILDEDKNPICEGSKIHMKLQFFYFSRDRNWAHGIRSSEYPGVPYTYYAQRTGCLVSLYQDAHVPDKFIPTIPLIWRKEL
;
A
#
# COMPACT_ATOMS: atom_id res chain seq x y z
N MET A 1 7.75 14.98 -10.96
CA MET A 1 8.56 15.95 -10.19
C MET A 1 7.93 17.32 -10.44
N LEU A 2 7.67 18.11 -9.40
CA LEU A 2 7.04 19.43 -9.56
C LEU A 2 8.14 20.42 -9.97
N GLU A 3 8.11 20.89 -11.23
CA GLU A 3 9.20 21.71 -11.77
C GLU A 3 8.96 23.22 -11.63
N ASN A 4 7.76 23.69 -11.25
CA ASN A 4 7.39 25.11 -11.38
C ASN A 4 6.55 25.73 -10.24
N GLU A 5 6.37 25.08 -9.08
CA GLU A 5 5.61 25.66 -7.95
C GLU A 5 6.38 25.51 -6.61
N PRO A 6 7.47 26.26 -6.39
CA PRO A 6 8.32 26.09 -5.21
C PRO A 6 7.62 26.48 -3.89
N ASN A 7 6.66 27.40 -3.94
CA ASN A 7 6.03 27.97 -2.74
C ASN A 7 4.72 27.29 -2.33
N ASN A 8 4.08 26.54 -3.23
CA ASN A 8 2.84 25.82 -2.95
C ASN A 8 2.75 24.55 -3.82
N PRO A 9 3.68 23.59 -3.64
CA PRO A 9 3.70 22.38 -4.44
C PRO A 9 2.42 21.56 -4.25
N ARG A 10 1.81 21.14 -5.38
CA ARG A 10 0.58 20.34 -5.39
C ARG A 10 0.81 18.99 -6.04
N TRP A 11 0.94 17.95 -5.22
CA TRP A 11 1.10 16.57 -5.72
C TRP A 11 -0.23 15.95 -6.16
N TYR A 12 -1.29 16.13 -5.36
CA TYR A 12 -2.58 15.43 -5.55
C TYR A 12 -2.43 13.90 -5.72
N GLU A 13 -1.47 13.32 -5.00
CA GLU A 13 -1.19 11.89 -5.04
C GLU A 13 -2.02 11.13 -4.00
N SER A 14 -2.36 9.89 -4.34
CA SER A 14 -3.11 8.98 -3.48
C SER A 14 -2.37 7.67 -3.34
N PHE A 15 -2.33 7.12 -2.13
CA PHE A 15 -1.57 5.92 -1.81
C PHE A 15 -2.45 4.87 -1.13
N HIS A 16 -2.26 3.62 -1.52
CA HIS A 16 -2.79 2.46 -0.80
C HIS A 16 -1.61 1.76 -0.14
N LEU A 17 -1.41 2.00 1.16
CA LEU A 17 -0.27 1.49 1.91
C LEU A 17 -0.69 0.29 2.75
N TYR A 18 0.03 -0.83 2.59
CA TYR A 18 -0.15 -2.01 3.42
C TYR A 18 0.67 -1.86 4.71
N CYS A 19 0.00 -1.92 5.86
CA CYS A 19 0.59 -1.64 7.15
C CYS A 19 0.67 -2.89 8.03
N ALA A 20 1.84 -3.13 8.62
CA ALA A 20 2.07 -4.15 9.66
C ALA A 20 3.06 -3.62 10.71
N HIS A 21 2.88 -2.36 11.13
CA HIS A 21 3.85 -1.62 11.95
C HIS A 21 3.25 -1.22 13.30
N MET A 22 4.10 -1.18 14.33
CA MET A 22 3.84 -0.42 15.55
C MET A 22 4.36 1.00 15.36
N ALA A 23 3.50 2.00 15.52
CA ALA A 23 3.87 3.39 15.31
C ALA A 23 3.10 4.32 16.24
N LEU A 24 3.72 5.44 16.61
CA LEU A 24 3.08 6.53 17.36
C LEU A 24 2.52 7.61 16.44
N ASN A 25 3.19 7.85 15.31
CA ASN A 25 2.79 8.86 14.31
C ASN A 25 2.99 8.31 12.90
N VAL A 26 2.11 8.72 11.98
CA VAL A 26 2.41 8.78 10.56
C VAL A 26 3.16 10.09 10.31
N ILE A 27 4.32 10.02 9.68
CA ILE A 27 5.22 11.16 9.50
C ILE A 27 5.36 11.46 8.01
N PHE A 28 5.01 12.68 7.63
CA PHE A 28 5.21 13.21 6.29
C PHE A 28 6.48 14.02 6.28
N ILE A 29 7.42 13.67 5.41
CA ILE A 29 8.71 14.35 5.31
C ILE A 29 8.74 15.08 3.98
N VAL A 30 8.82 16.40 4.03
CA VAL A 30 8.94 17.25 2.85
C VAL A 30 10.42 17.47 2.58
N LYS A 31 10.85 17.15 1.37
CA LYS A 31 12.24 17.31 0.93
C LYS A 31 12.27 18.01 -0.43
N ASP A 32 13.25 18.88 -0.60
CA ASP A 32 13.65 19.37 -1.90
C ASP A 32 14.74 18.45 -2.46
N ASN A 33 14.50 17.88 -3.63
CA ASN A 33 15.45 16.99 -4.28
C ASN A 33 16.20 17.74 -5.38
N ASN A 34 17.17 18.56 -4.97
CA ASN A 34 17.98 19.34 -5.89
C ASN A 34 19.11 18.47 -6.52
N PRO A 35 19.72 18.90 -7.64
CA PRO A 35 20.74 18.12 -8.33
C PRO A 35 21.99 17.78 -7.50
N PHE A 36 22.24 18.51 -6.40
CA PHE A 36 23.39 18.33 -5.53
C PHE A 36 23.08 17.47 -4.30
N GLY A 37 21.80 17.16 -4.03
CA GLY A 37 21.35 16.31 -2.94
C GLY A 37 19.96 16.67 -2.40
N ALA A 38 19.34 15.75 -1.68
CA ALA A 38 18.04 15.99 -1.06
C ALA A 38 18.19 16.82 0.23
N THR A 39 17.63 18.03 0.23
CA THR A 39 17.55 18.92 1.39
C THR A 39 16.23 18.70 2.12
N LEU A 40 16.27 18.53 3.44
CA LEU A 40 15.08 18.45 4.27
C LEU A 40 14.43 19.84 4.40
N ILE A 41 13.13 19.94 4.11
CA ILE A 41 12.32 21.14 4.38
C ILE A 41 11.71 21.05 5.77
N GLY A 42 11.12 19.90 6.12
CA GLY A 42 10.53 19.67 7.44
C GLY A 42 9.68 18.41 7.53
N ARG A 43 9.03 18.23 8.68
CA ARG A 43 8.26 17.02 9.03
C ARG A 43 6.88 17.40 9.59
N ALA A 44 5.83 16.75 9.13
CA ALA A 44 4.49 16.85 9.69
C ALA A 44 4.09 15.51 10.34
N TYR A 45 3.38 15.58 11.46
CA TYR A 45 3.10 14.41 12.29
C TYR A 45 1.59 14.24 12.48
N VAL A 46 1.09 13.04 12.21
CA VAL A 46 -0.28 12.63 12.52
C VAL A 46 -0.24 11.50 13.53
N PRO A 47 -0.70 11.73 14.77
CA PRO A 47 -0.79 10.70 15.78
C PRO A 47 -1.64 9.51 15.31
N VAL A 48 -1.11 8.30 15.48
CA VAL A 48 -1.79 7.08 14.99
C VAL A 48 -3.13 6.85 15.68
N HIS A 49 -3.28 7.25 16.95
CA HIS A 49 -4.53 7.07 17.69
C HIS A 49 -5.73 7.76 17.01
N GLU A 50 -5.51 8.84 16.27
CA GLU A 50 -6.56 9.53 15.51
C GLU A 50 -7.05 8.72 14.30
N LEU A 51 -6.27 7.75 13.83
CA LEU A 51 -6.60 6.90 12.68
C LEU A 51 -7.24 5.57 13.12
N LEU A 52 -7.05 5.15 14.38
CA LEU A 52 -7.43 3.81 14.83
C LEU A 52 -8.95 3.58 14.86
N GLU A 53 -9.75 4.64 14.97
CA GLU A 53 -11.21 4.57 14.90
C GLU A 53 -11.69 4.23 13.47
N GLY A 54 -10.83 4.42 12.47
CA GLY A 54 -11.12 4.15 11.06
C GLY A 54 -11.93 5.25 10.37
N GLU A 55 -12.15 6.36 11.07
CA GLU A 55 -12.65 7.61 10.51
C GLU A 55 -11.61 8.27 9.61
N GLU A 56 -12.10 9.08 8.69
CA GLU A 56 -11.24 9.83 7.79
C GLU A 56 -10.72 11.10 8.46
N VAL A 57 -9.41 11.28 8.43
CA VAL A 57 -8.74 12.51 8.84
C VAL A 57 -8.41 13.31 7.59
N ASP A 58 -9.05 14.47 7.42
CA ASP A 58 -8.80 15.41 6.31
C ASP A 58 -8.51 16.80 6.88
N ARG A 59 -7.23 17.20 6.88
CA ARG A 59 -6.80 18.47 7.49
C ARG A 59 -5.45 18.98 7.01
N TRP A 60 -5.22 20.25 7.32
CA TRP A 60 -3.91 20.89 7.26
C TRP A 60 -3.10 20.60 8.53
N VAL A 61 -1.88 20.11 8.36
CA VAL A 61 -0.95 19.81 9.47
C VAL A 61 0.28 20.71 9.34
N GLU A 62 0.73 21.30 10.45
CA GLU A 62 1.94 22.12 10.47
C GLU A 62 3.19 21.31 10.16
N ILE A 63 4.08 21.92 9.37
CA ILE A 63 5.41 21.38 9.09
C ILE A 63 6.36 21.91 10.15
N LEU A 64 7.11 21.01 10.77
CA LEU A 64 8.03 21.29 11.86
C LEU A 64 9.49 21.06 11.44
N ASP A 65 10.40 21.78 12.06
CA ASP A 65 11.84 21.57 11.95
C ASP A 65 12.31 20.33 12.75
N GLU A 66 13.63 20.19 12.92
CA GLU A 66 14.22 19.06 13.65
C GLU A 66 13.97 19.13 15.16
N ASP A 67 13.80 20.34 15.70
CA ASP A 67 13.55 20.63 17.11
C ASP A 67 12.04 20.63 17.45
N LYS A 68 11.20 20.28 16.47
CA LYS A 68 9.72 20.29 16.54
C LYS A 68 9.11 21.68 16.71
N ASN A 69 9.82 22.72 16.27
CA ASN A 69 9.24 24.05 16.16
C ASN A 69 8.62 24.23 14.77
N PRO A 70 7.54 25.01 14.63
CA PRO A 70 6.98 25.35 13.33
C PRO A 70 8.05 25.99 12.43
N ILE A 71 8.15 25.53 11.17
CA ILE A 71 9.06 26.16 10.21
C ILE A 71 8.58 27.56 9.84
N CYS A 72 9.47 28.38 9.26
CA CYS A 72 9.18 29.75 8.85
C CYS A 72 7.84 29.88 8.11
N GLU A 73 7.11 30.96 8.42
CA GLU A 73 5.81 31.31 7.82
C GLU A 73 4.64 30.39 8.17
N GLY A 74 4.82 29.44 9.10
CA GLY A 74 3.73 28.57 9.55
C GLY A 74 3.23 27.64 8.45
N SER A 75 4.17 27.17 7.60
CA SER A 75 3.88 26.29 6.47
C SER A 75 3.12 25.04 6.90
N LYS A 76 2.11 24.66 6.12
CA LYS A 76 1.25 23.49 6.38
C LYS A 76 1.16 22.59 5.17
N ILE A 77 0.96 21.31 5.41
CA ILE A 77 0.67 20.31 4.39
C ILE A 77 -0.76 19.80 4.56
N HIS A 78 -1.53 19.78 3.47
CA HIS A 78 -2.87 19.21 3.43
C HIS A 78 -2.78 17.71 3.19
N MET A 79 -3.47 16.92 4.00
CA MET A 79 -3.47 15.47 3.86
C MET A 79 -4.80 14.87 4.27
N LYS A 80 -5.12 13.76 3.59
CA LYS A 80 -6.29 12.94 3.85
C LYS A 80 -5.84 11.51 4.12
N LEU A 81 -6.22 10.97 5.28
CA LEU A 81 -5.78 9.67 5.78
C LEU A 81 -6.97 8.88 6.29
N GLN A 82 -7.02 7.60 5.96
CA GLN A 82 -7.98 6.68 6.56
C GLN A 82 -7.30 5.33 6.75
N PHE A 83 -7.47 4.75 7.94
CA PHE A 83 -6.90 3.45 8.27
C PHE A 83 -7.98 2.39 8.24
N PHE A 84 -7.68 1.27 7.59
CA PHE A 84 -8.54 0.10 7.53
C PHE A 84 -7.86 -1.06 8.24
N TYR A 85 -8.42 -1.47 9.37
CA TYR A 85 -7.94 -2.68 10.04
C TYR A 85 -8.18 -3.91 9.16
N PHE A 86 -7.28 -4.90 9.22
CA PHE A 86 -7.33 -6.08 8.33
C PHE A 86 -8.68 -6.82 8.39
N SER A 87 -9.38 -6.77 9.52
CA SER A 87 -10.68 -7.43 9.70
C SER A 87 -11.80 -6.78 8.90
N ARG A 88 -11.59 -5.56 8.36
CA ARG A 88 -12.53 -4.92 7.42
C ARG A 88 -12.47 -5.55 6.03
N ASP A 89 -11.41 -6.27 5.68
CA ASP A 89 -11.33 -7.01 4.42
C ASP A 89 -12.26 -8.23 4.48
N ARG A 90 -13.13 -8.37 3.47
CA ARG A 90 -14.16 -9.42 3.40
C ARG A 90 -13.59 -10.85 3.26
N ASN A 91 -12.34 -10.97 2.83
CA ASN A 91 -11.63 -12.22 2.62
C ASN A 91 -10.64 -12.54 3.75
N TRP A 92 -10.42 -11.63 4.70
CA TRP A 92 -9.49 -11.86 5.81
C TRP A 92 -9.85 -13.15 6.56
N ALA A 93 -8.88 -14.07 6.67
CA ALA A 93 -9.03 -15.38 7.30
C ALA A 93 -10.12 -16.31 6.70
N HIS A 94 -10.59 -16.05 5.47
CA HIS A 94 -11.61 -16.86 4.80
C HIS A 94 -11.17 -17.47 3.46
N GLY A 95 -9.97 -17.12 2.96
CA GLY A 95 -9.50 -17.57 1.64
C GLY A 95 -10.37 -17.07 0.48
N ILE A 96 -10.34 -17.77 -0.65
CA ILE A 96 -11.21 -17.49 -1.80
C ILE A 96 -12.59 -18.11 -1.54
N ARG A 97 -13.58 -17.27 -1.24
CA ARG A 97 -14.92 -17.70 -0.80
C ARG A 97 -15.90 -18.05 -1.91
N SER A 98 -15.70 -17.49 -3.11
CA SER A 98 -16.61 -17.63 -4.23
C SER A 98 -15.82 -17.64 -5.54
N SER A 99 -16.39 -18.28 -6.56
CA SER A 99 -15.94 -18.16 -7.95
C SER A 99 -16.04 -16.72 -8.49
N GLU A 100 -16.76 -15.83 -7.80
CA GLU A 100 -16.91 -14.41 -8.12
C GLU A 100 -15.78 -13.55 -7.51
N TYR A 101 -14.74 -14.15 -6.93
CA TYR A 101 -13.60 -13.41 -6.39
C TYR A 101 -12.99 -12.50 -7.47
N PRO A 102 -12.89 -11.17 -7.23
CA PRO A 102 -12.53 -10.22 -8.28
C PRO A 102 -11.02 -10.17 -8.60
N GLY A 103 -10.20 -10.91 -7.84
CA GLY A 103 -8.74 -10.81 -7.91
C GLY A 103 -8.17 -9.87 -6.85
N VAL A 104 -6.85 -9.73 -6.88
CA VAL A 104 -6.11 -8.80 -6.02
C VAL A 104 -6.38 -7.35 -6.50
N PRO A 105 -6.76 -6.42 -5.61
CA PRO A 105 -7.04 -5.03 -5.99
C PRO A 105 -5.75 -4.23 -6.23
N TYR A 106 -5.88 -3.08 -6.90
CA TYR A 106 -4.78 -2.12 -7.15
C TYR A 106 -3.57 -2.71 -7.91
N THR A 107 -3.80 -3.72 -8.75
CA THR A 107 -2.78 -4.31 -9.63
C THR A 107 -2.89 -3.76 -11.05
N TYR A 108 -1.76 -3.72 -11.77
CA TYR A 108 -1.74 -3.31 -13.18
C TYR A 108 -2.45 -4.32 -14.10
N TYR A 109 -2.25 -5.61 -13.85
CA TYR A 109 -2.94 -6.69 -14.55
C TYR A 109 -4.08 -7.23 -13.70
N ALA A 110 -5.29 -7.17 -14.25
CA ALA A 110 -6.48 -7.74 -13.65
C ALA A 110 -6.51 -9.28 -13.80
N GLN A 111 -7.24 -9.93 -12.90
CA GLN A 111 -7.53 -11.37 -12.98
C GLN A 111 -8.23 -11.71 -14.30
N ARG A 112 -7.85 -12.86 -14.89
CA ARG A 112 -8.46 -13.39 -16.12
C ARG A 112 -9.18 -14.70 -15.82
N THR A 113 -10.25 -14.98 -16.53
CA THR A 113 -11.08 -16.19 -16.39
C THR A 113 -10.89 -17.11 -17.60
N GLY A 114 -11.22 -18.39 -17.45
CA GLY A 114 -11.11 -19.37 -18.53
C GLY A 114 -9.67 -19.79 -18.85
N CYS A 115 -8.75 -19.59 -17.91
CA CYS A 115 -7.35 -19.98 -18.07
C CYS A 115 -7.14 -21.47 -17.78
N LEU A 116 -6.15 -22.05 -18.45
CA LEU A 116 -5.57 -23.35 -18.10
C LEU A 116 -4.13 -23.11 -17.66
N VAL A 117 -3.78 -23.60 -16.47
CA VAL A 117 -2.44 -23.44 -15.88
C VAL A 117 -1.78 -24.80 -15.79
N SER A 118 -0.59 -24.93 -16.40
CA SER A 118 0.28 -26.10 -16.24
C SER A 118 1.27 -25.84 -15.11
N LEU A 119 1.23 -26.67 -14.06
CA LEU A 119 2.16 -26.61 -12.94
C LEU A 119 3.36 -27.53 -13.23
N TYR A 120 4.53 -26.96 -13.50
CA TYR A 120 5.77 -27.73 -13.71
C TYR A 120 6.49 -27.92 -12.37
N GLN A 121 6.78 -29.16 -11.99
CA GLN A 121 7.53 -29.48 -10.77
C GLN A 121 9.03 -29.19 -10.95
N ASP A 122 9.57 -29.61 -12.08
CA ASP A 122 10.97 -29.48 -12.46
C ASP A 122 11.05 -29.31 -13.99
N ALA A 123 12.25 -29.07 -14.52
CA ALA A 123 12.47 -29.05 -15.98
C ALA A 123 12.15 -30.40 -16.65
N HIS A 124 12.31 -31.50 -15.90
CA HIS A 124 11.93 -32.84 -16.32
C HIS A 124 11.55 -33.67 -15.09
N VAL A 125 10.47 -34.43 -15.21
CA VAL A 125 10.07 -35.43 -14.22
C VAL A 125 10.10 -36.79 -14.93
N PRO A 126 10.90 -37.76 -14.46
CA PRO A 126 10.96 -39.08 -15.07
C PRO A 126 9.61 -39.82 -15.00
N ASP A 127 9.45 -40.77 -15.91
CA ASP A 127 8.28 -41.66 -15.90
C ASP A 127 8.16 -42.38 -14.55
N LYS A 128 6.91 -42.57 -14.09
CA LYS A 128 6.56 -43.26 -12.84
C LYS A 128 7.08 -42.61 -11.54
N PHE A 129 7.49 -41.35 -11.59
CA PHE A 129 7.92 -40.59 -10.41
C PHE A 129 6.75 -40.24 -9.46
N ILE A 130 5.61 -39.83 -10.01
CA ILE A 130 4.48 -39.30 -9.23
C ILE A 130 3.59 -40.47 -8.75
N PRO A 131 3.34 -40.60 -7.43
CA PRO A 131 2.41 -41.60 -6.92
C PRO A 131 0.96 -41.27 -7.31
N THR A 132 0.02 -42.19 -7.10
CA THR A 132 -1.40 -41.89 -7.30
C THR A 132 -1.86 -40.85 -6.27
N ILE A 133 -2.17 -39.63 -6.74
CA ILE A 133 -2.72 -38.55 -5.94
C ILE A 133 -4.18 -38.33 -6.38
N PRO A 134 -5.17 -38.63 -5.53
CA PRO A 134 -6.58 -38.45 -5.89
C PRO A 134 -6.93 -36.96 -6.00
N LEU A 135 -7.60 -36.58 -7.08
CA LEU A 135 -8.13 -35.23 -7.32
C LEU A 135 -9.66 -35.28 -7.48
N ILE A 136 -10.32 -34.15 -7.23
CA ILE A 136 -11.80 -34.03 -7.26
C ILE A 136 -12.39 -34.42 -8.62
N TRP A 137 -11.68 -34.11 -9.71
CA TRP A 137 -12.04 -34.53 -11.06
C TRP A 137 -10.95 -35.45 -11.60
N ARG A 138 -11.21 -36.75 -11.63
CA ARG A 138 -10.30 -37.72 -12.25
C ARG A 138 -10.58 -37.76 -13.76
N LYS A 139 -9.70 -37.14 -14.56
CA LYS A 139 -9.45 -37.60 -15.93
C LYS A 139 -8.06 -38.21 -15.89
N GLU A 140 -8.00 -39.53 -16.10
CA GLU A 140 -6.74 -40.20 -16.43
C GLU A 140 -6.22 -39.51 -17.70
N LEU A 141 -5.05 -38.88 -17.59
CA LEU A 141 -4.26 -38.45 -18.74
C LEU A 141 -3.45 -39.64 -19.24
#